data_AF-A0AAD2PWQ4-F1
#
_entry.id   AF-A0AAD2PWQ4-F1
#
_cell.length_a   1.000
_cell.length_b   1.000
_cell.length_c   1.000
_cell.angle_alpha   90.00
_cell.angle_beta   90.00
_cell.angle_gamma   90.00
#
_symmetry.space_group_name_H-M   'P 1'
#
loop_
_entity.id
_entity.type
_entity.pdbx_description
1 polymer ?
#
loop_
_entity_poly.entity_id
_entity_poly.type
_entity_poly.pdbx_seq_one_letter_code
_entity_poly.pdbx_strand_id
1 'polypeptide(L)'
;MLQHEELFEEAPSEEDDPVEFDKYVGVKIRKNENGIDKFGVVCGKKRRADGLMVGSYHEKPVLDTSIYEIKWHEGETESYRANKVIEAMMMNVDNDGNSILHVKEFSDHRTDGTRVHADDGFVMVKNKKVPRRTTKGWYLCAQIHGEEETEWIDLKTAKEAYPIQVAEDAVANKLVSEPAFSWWVPYTLKKRDPYTLKKLDRILKAVKRRALTRKTEKSLCYIGEAWNALHAQA
;
A
#
# COMPACT_ATOMS: atom_id res chain seq x y z
N MET A 1 32.90 -1.61 -28.03
CA MET A 1 31.87 -1.95 -29.02
C MET A 1 31.40 -3.35 -28.68
N LEU A 2 30.18 -3.64 -28.25
CA LEU A 2 28.90 -2.90 -28.27
C LEU A 2 28.21 -3.15 -26.92
N GLN A 3 27.66 -2.11 -26.30
CA GLN A 3 26.66 -2.29 -25.25
C GLN A 3 25.39 -2.76 -25.96
N HIS A 4 24.91 -3.97 -25.64
CA HIS A 4 23.57 -4.40 -26.02
C HIS A 4 22.61 -3.56 -25.17
N GLU A 5 22.21 -2.42 -25.70
CA GLU A 5 21.06 -1.67 -25.20
C GLU A 5 19.86 -2.55 -25.54
N GLU A 6 19.37 -3.30 -24.55
CA GLU A 6 18.08 -3.98 -24.66
C GLU A 6 17.04 -2.89 -24.90
N LEU A 7 16.69 -2.65 -26.16
CA LEU A 7 15.51 -1.87 -26.53
C LEU A 7 14.32 -2.58 -25.91
N PHE A 8 13.84 -2.06 -24.78
CA PHE A 8 12.54 -2.41 -24.25
C PHE A 8 11.50 -1.78 -25.19
N GLU A 9 10.96 -2.59 -26.10
CA GLU A 9 9.74 -2.20 -26.82
C GLU A 9 8.63 -2.05 -25.78
N GLU A 10 8.10 -0.83 -25.70
CA GLU A 10 6.95 -0.51 -24.86
C GLU A 10 5.76 -1.34 -25.35
N ALA A 11 5.09 -2.04 -24.43
CA ALA A 11 3.99 -2.93 -24.80
C ALA A 11 2.82 -2.11 -25.38
N PRO A 12 2.12 -2.64 -26.41
CA PRO A 12 0.98 -1.94 -26.99
C PRO A 12 -0.11 -1.70 -25.95
N SER A 13 -0.71 -0.51 -25.95
CA SER A 13 -1.85 -0.20 -25.09
C SER A 13 -3.12 -0.89 -25.59
N GLU A 14 -4.16 -0.99 -24.73
CA GLU A 14 -5.46 -1.54 -25.12
C GLU A 14 -6.10 -0.77 -26.29
N GLU A 15 -5.79 0.52 -26.42
CA GLU A 15 -6.28 1.38 -27.51
C GLU A 15 -5.50 1.14 -28.83
N ASP A 16 -4.22 0.81 -28.74
CA ASP A 16 -3.33 0.66 -29.91
C ASP A 16 -3.46 -0.71 -30.57
N ASP A 17 -3.52 -1.78 -29.77
CA ASP A 17 -3.76 -3.14 -30.26
C ASP A 17 -4.50 -3.99 -29.22
N PRO A 18 -5.85 -4.02 -29.26
CA PRO A 18 -6.66 -4.81 -28.32
C PRO A 18 -6.49 -6.33 -28.50
N VAL A 19 -5.90 -6.79 -29.60
CA VAL A 19 -5.66 -8.21 -29.89
C VAL A 19 -4.36 -8.68 -29.24
N GLU A 20 -3.35 -7.81 -29.22
CA GLU A 20 -2.04 -8.09 -28.60
C GLU A 20 -1.93 -7.58 -27.16
N PHE A 21 -2.86 -6.73 -26.71
CA PHE A 21 -2.92 -6.22 -25.35
C PHE A 21 -2.97 -7.34 -24.30
N ASP A 22 -1.88 -7.46 -23.55
CA ASP A 22 -1.81 -8.33 -22.39
C ASP A 22 -2.01 -7.51 -21.12
N LYS A 23 -3.19 -7.67 -20.51
CA LYS A 23 -3.61 -6.98 -19.28
C LYS A 23 -2.64 -7.07 -18.10
N TYR A 24 -1.66 -7.98 -18.12
CA TYR A 24 -0.67 -8.09 -17.07
C TYR A 24 0.68 -7.47 -17.42
N VAL A 25 0.98 -7.25 -18.70
CA VAL A 25 2.26 -6.66 -19.13
C VAL A 25 2.31 -5.18 -18.76
N GLY A 26 3.47 -4.71 -18.33
CA GLY A 26 3.69 -3.36 -17.79
C GLY A 26 3.21 -3.17 -16.35
N VAL A 27 2.49 -4.14 -15.78
CA VAL A 27 2.00 -4.00 -14.40
C VAL A 27 3.16 -4.10 -13.41
N LYS A 28 3.26 -3.09 -12.55
CA LYS A 28 4.20 -3.07 -11.43
C LYS A 28 3.69 -3.99 -10.33
N ILE A 29 4.51 -4.91 -9.83
CA ILE A 29 4.17 -5.87 -8.77
C ILE A 29 5.14 -5.79 -7.60
N ARG A 30 4.65 -6.17 -6.41
CA ARG A 30 5.43 -6.20 -5.17
C ARG A 30 5.48 -7.61 -4.60
N LYS A 31 6.62 -7.99 -4.02
CA LYS A 31 6.75 -9.15 -3.13
C LYS A 31 7.38 -8.73 -1.81
N ASN A 32 6.99 -9.38 -0.72
CA ASN A 32 7.68 -9.23 0.56
C ASN A 32 8.60 -10.44 0.78
N GLU A 33 9.89 -10.18 0.91
CA GLU A 33 10.92 -11.20 1.15
C GLU A 33 11.68 -10.83 2.42
N ASN A 34 11.60 -11.69 3.44
CA ASN A 34 12.24 -11.47 4.75
C ASN A 34 11.87 -10.15 5.45
N GLY A 35 10.64 -9.65 5.22
CA GLY A 35 10.19 -8.36 5.78
C GLY A 35 10.63 -7.15 4.97
N ILE A 36 11.34 -7.34 3.87
CA ILE A 36 11.75 -6.30 2.93
C ILE A 36 10.84 -6.38 1.70
N ASP A 37 10.24 -5.25 1.32
CA ASP A 37 9.45 -5.16 0.11
C ASP A 37 10.36 -4.99 -1.11
N LYS A 38 10.13 -5.81 -2.14
CA LYS A 38 10.79 -5.76 -3.45
C LYS A 38 9.76 -5.44 -4.53
N PHE A 39 10.18 -4.65 -5.51
CA PHE A 39 9.34 -4.15 -6.59
C PHE A 39 9.89 -4.61 -7.93
N GLY A 40 8.99 -4.96 -8.84
CA GLY A 40 9.32 -5.40 -10.19
C GLY A 40 8.21 -5.10 -11.18
N VAL A 41 8.50 -5.27 -12.45
CA VAL A 41 7.57 -5.02 -13.56
C VAL A 41 7.38 -6.31 -14.33
N VAL A 42 6.14 -6.60 -14.72
CA VAL A 42 5.82 -7.69 -15.63
C VAL A 42 6.25 -7.29 -17.04
N CYS A 43 7.31 -7.91 -17.56
CA CYS A 43 7.87 -7.53 -18.87
C CYS A 43 7.13 -8.17 -20.04
N GLY A 44 6.58 -9.38 -19.86
CA GLY A 44 6.01 -10.11 -20.98
C GLY A 44 5.69 -11.57 -20.64
N LYS A 45 4.95 -12.23 -21.52
CA LYS A 45 4.79 -13.69 -21.48
C LYS A 45 6.10 -14.37 -21.87
N LYS A 46 6.52 -15.34 -21.06
CA LYS A 46 7.70 -16.14 -21.32
C LYS A 46 7.53 -16.94 -22.61
N ARG A 47 8.54 -16.90 -23.47
CA ARG A 47 8.61 -17.69 -24.70
C ARG A 47 9.64 -18.81 -24.56
N ARG A 48 9.34 -19.94 -25.21
CA ARG A 48 10.28 -21.05 -25.39
C ARG A 48 11.26 -20.71 -26.52
N ALA A 49 12.30 -21.54 -26.65
CA ALA A 49 13.29 -21.42 -27.72
C ALA A 49 12.69 -21.54 -29.14
N ASP A 50 11.49 -22.14 -29.27
CA ASP A 50 10.74 -22.26 -30.51
C ASP A 50 9.81 -21.06 -30.80
N GLY A 51 9.82 -20.03 -29.95
CA GLY A 51 8.99 -18.83 -30.06
C GLY A 51 7.57 -18.97 -29.51
N LEU A 52 7.15 -20.17 -29.11
CA LEU A 52 5.82 -20.41 -28.53
C LEU A 52 5.76 -19.95 -27.07
N MET A 53 4.59 -19.47 -26.65
CA MET A 53 4.35 -19.05 -25.27
C MET A 53 4.41 -20.25 -24.31
N VAL A 54 4.97 -20.03 -23.12
CA VAL A 54 4.98 -21.04 -22.06
C VAL A 54 3.68 -20.96 -21.28
N GLY A 55 2.93 -22.06 -21.28
CA GLY A 55 1.64 -22.17 -20.59
C GLY A 55 0.45 -21.93 -21.53
N SER A 56 -0.75 -22.12 -21.01
CA SER A 56 -1.99 -21.88 -21.73
C SER A 56 -2.78 -20.76 -21.07
N TYR A 57 -3.13 -19.75 -21.87
CA TYR A 57 -4.05 -18.70 -21.49
C TYR A 57 -5.42 -19.28 -21.16
N HIS A 58 -6.08 -18.68 -20.17
CA HIS A 58 -7.48 -18.94 -19.85
C HIS A 58 -8.12 -17.66 -19.32
N GLU A 59 -9.35 -17.37 -19.73
CA GLU A 59 -10.06 -16.14 -19.32
C GLU A 59 -10.19 -16.04 -17.79
N LYS A 60 -10.56 -17.15 -17.14
CA LYS A 60 -10.57 -17.29 -15.68
C LYS A 60 -9.14 -17.39 -15.14
N PRO A 61 -8.69 -16.41 -14.32
CA PRO A 61 -7.35 -16.40 -13.74
C PRO A 61 -6.88 -17.71 -13.13
N VAL A 62 -7.73 -18.31 -12.29
CA VAL A 62 -7.41 -19.53 -11.52
C VAL A 62 -6.98 -20.69 -12.41
N LEU A 63 -7.43 -20.72 -13.66
CA LEU A 63 -7.13 -21.76 -14.64
C LEU A 63 -6.03 -21.35 -15.63
N ASP A 64 -5.59 -20.10 -15.61
CA ASP A 64 -4.55 -19.58 -16.47
C ASP A 64 -3.17 -20.10 -16.02
N THR A 65 -2.48 -20.77 -16.94
CA THR A 65 -1.16 -21.38 -16.71
C THR A 65 -0.04 -20.64 -17.44
N SER A 66 -0.36 -19.51 -18.08
CA SER A 66 0.60 -18.64 -18.76
C SER A 66 1.71 -18.22 -17.78
N ILE A 67 2.94 -18.23 -18.27
CA ILE A 67 4.11 -17.79 -17.52
C ILE A 67 4.52 -16.40 -18.00
N TYR A 68 4.81 -15.51 -17.07
CA TYR A 68 5.28 -14.17 -17.27
C TYR A 68 6.68 -14.01 -16.68
N GLU A 69 7.48 -13.15 -17.29
CA GLU A 69 8.79 -12.77 -16.79
C GLU A 69 8.70 -11.43 -16.09
N ILE A 70 9.22 -11.40 -14.86
CA ILE A 70 9.23 -10.24 -13.98
C ILE A 70 10.66 -9.75 -13.89
N LYS A 71 10.89 -8.48 -14.24
CA LYS A 71 12.17 -7.82 -13.98
C LYS A 71 12.07 -7.09 -12.64
N TRP A 72 12.83 -7.57 -11.67
CA TRP A 72 12.95 -6.91 -10.38
C TRP A 72 13.89 -5.71 -10.49
N HIS A 73 13.67 -4.68 -9.67
CA HIS A 73 14.54 -3.52 -9.60
C HIS A 73 16.01 -3.90 -9.31
N GLU A 74 16.23 -4.96 -8.53
CA GLU A 74 17.57 -5.47 -8.20
C GLU A 74 18.28 -6.12 -9.41
N GLY A 75 17.65 -6.14 -10.59
CA GLY A 75 18.17 -6.68 -11.84
C GLY A 75 17.92 -8.18 -12.03
N GLU A 76 17.46 -8.87 -10.98
CA GLU A 76 17.05 -10.27 -11.08
C GLU A 76 15.78 -10.40 -11.94
N THR A 77 15.71 -11.45 -12.75
CA THR A 77 14.48 -11.83 -13.47
C THR A 77 13.91 -13.10 -12.87
N GLU A 78 12.59 -13.11 -12.63
CA GLU A 78 11.88 -14.27 -12.08
C GLU A 78 10.66 -14.59 -12.94
N SER A 79 10.25 -15.86 -12.99
CA SER A 79 9.10 -16.29 -13.80
C SER A 79 7.89 -16.59 -12.93
N TYR A 80 6.78 -15.87 -13.15
CA TYR A 80 5.52 -16.04 -12.42
C TYR A 80 4.44 -16.64 -13.31
N ARG A 81 3.59 -17.51 -12.76
CA ARG A 81 2.32 -17.87 -13.39
C ARG A 81 1.34 -16.70 -13.32
N ALA A 82 0.38 -16.63 -14.24
CA ALA A 82 -0.69 -15.63 -14.23
C ALA A 82 -1.33 -15.45 -12.83
N ASN A 83 -1.70 -16.55 -12.16
CA ASN A 83 -2.23 -16.50 -10.80
C ASN A 83 -1.29 -15.81 -9.79
N LYS A 84 0.02 -16.08 -9.89
CA LYS A 84 1.01 -15.47 -9.00
C LYS A 84 1.20 -13.99 -9.29
N VAL A 85 1.14 -13.60 -10.56
CA VAL A 85 1.14 -12.18 -10.96
C VAL A 85 -0.07 -11.48 -10.33
N ILE A 86 -1.26 -12.07 -10.41
CA ILE A 86 -2.49 -11.49 -9.84
C ILE A 86 -2.40 -11.41 -8.32
N GLU A 87 -1.90 -12.45 -7.64
CA GLU A 87 -1.65 -12.38 -6.20
C GLU A 87 -0.72 -11.22 -5.85
N ALA A 88 0.36 -11.01 -6.62
CA ALA A 88 1.29 -9.91 -6.40
C ALA A 88 0.67 -8.53 -6.72
N MET A 89 -0.21 -8.45 -7.71
CA MET A 89 -1.00 -7.24 -8.00
C MET A 89 -1.94 -6.91 -6.84
N MET A 90 -2.61 -7.91 -6.26
CA MET A 90 -3.48 -7.71 -5.09
C MET A 90 -2.70 -7.24 -3.85
N MET A 91 -1.40 -7.57 -3.75
CA MET A 91 -0.53 -7.04 -2.70
C MET A 91 -0.17 -5.56 -2.86
N ASN A 92 -0.38 -5.00 -4.05
CA ASN A 92 -0.24 -3.57 -4.29
C ASN A 92 -1.49 -2.79 -3.91
N VAL A 93 -2.48 -3.38 -3.27
CA VAL A 93 -3.71 -2.69 -2.89
C VAL A 93 -3.79 -2.61 -1.38
N ASP A 94 -4.09 -1.43 -0.82
CA ASP A 94 -4.32 -1.26 0.61
C ASP A 94 -5.71 -1.77 1.04
N ASN A 95 -6.02 -1.72 2.34
CA ASN A 95 -7.30 -2.20 2.87
C ASN A 95 -8.52 -1.40 2.35
N ASP A 96 -8.29 -0.23 1.75
CA ASP A 96 -9.32 0.65 1.24
C ASP A 96 -9.46 0.56 -0.30
N GLY A 97 -8.68 -0.32 -0.95
CA GLY A 97 -8.76 -0.55 -2.39
C GLY A 97 -7.86 0.36 -3.23
N ASN A 98 -6.98 1.16 -2.62
CA ASN A 98 -6.10 2.05 -3.35
C ASN A 98 -4.80 1.33 -3.74
N SER A 99 -4.36 1.59 -4.97
CA SER A 99 -3.03 1.18 -5.43
C SER A 99 -1.95 1.84 -4.57
N ILE A 100 -1.16 1.02 -3.90
CA ILE A 100 0.09 1.34 -3.23
C ILE A 100 1.08 1.77 -4.32
N LEU A 101 1.13 3.08 -4.61
CA LEU A 101 2.09 3.69 -5.53
C LEU A 101 3.51 3.33 -5.08
N HIS A 102 4.39 2.75 -5.88
CA HIS A 102 5.71 2.30 -5.42
C HIS A 102 6.69 3.45 -5.12
N VAL A 103 6.31 4.37 -4.24
CA VAL A 103 7.08 5.54 -3.81
C VAL A 103 8.29 5.07 -3.03
N LYS A 104 9.46 5.38 -3.58
CA LYS A 104 10.76 5.21 -2.96
C LYS A 104 11.01 6.29 -1.92
N GLU A 105 10.85 7.55 -2.32
CA GLU A 105 11.00 8.71 -1.45
C GLU A 105 10.21 9.90 -1.97
N PHE A 106 9.91 10.84 -1.09
CA PHE A 106 9.42 12.16 -1.48
C PHE A 106 10.62 13.12 -1.53
N SER A 107 10.75 13.86 -2.62
CA SER A 107 11.91 14.72 -2.89
C SER A 107 11.57 16.21 -2.95
N ASP A 108 10.31 16.55 -3.20
CA ASP A 108 9.87 17.94 -3.34
C ASP A 108 8.39 18.12 -2.98
N HIS A 109 7.95 19.37 -2.84
CA HIS A 109 6.57 19.73 -2.54
C HIS A 109 6.16 21.01 -3.25
N ARG A 110 4.88 21.11 -3.60
CA ARG A 110 4.31 22.32 -4.21
C ARG A 110 2.89 22.55 -3.74
N THR A 111 2.38 23.75 -4.04
CA THR A 111 1.00 24.13 -3.74
C THR A 111 0.32 24.73 -4.96
N ASP A 112 -0.98 24.48 -5.11
CA ASP A 112 -1.79 24.97 -6.26
C ASP A 112 -2.41 26.36 -6.03
N GLY A 113 -2.05 27.04 -4.94
CA GLY A 113 -2.64 28.33 -4.55
C GLY A 113 -3.96 28.24 -3.78
N THR A 114 -4.55 27.05 -3.62
CA THR A 114 -5.79 26.84 -2.85
C THR A 114 -5.54 26.38 -1.41
N ARG A 115 -4.27 26.38 -0.98
CA ARG A 115 -3.84 25.97 0.35
C ARG A 115 -4.44 26.87 1.44
N VAL A 116 -4.72 26.25 2.58
CA VAL A 116 -5.13 27.00 3.79
C VAL A 116 -3.91 27.67 4.39
N HIS A 117 -3.93 28.99 4.52
CA HIS A 117 -2.89 29.77 5.19
C HIS A 117 -2.94 29.61 6.71
N ALA A 118 -1.82 29.91 7.37
CA ALA A 118 -1.69 29.78 8.82
C ALA A 118 -2.76 30.55 9.61
N ASP A 119 -3.17 31.73 9.14
CA ASP A 119 -4.21 32.56 9.76
C ASP A 119 -5.58 31.86 9.82
N ASP A 120 -5.89 31.06 8.79
CA ASP A 120 -7.11 30.25 8.67
C ASP A 120 -6.91 28.79 9.14
N GLY A 121 -5.77 28.51 9.77
CA GLY A 121 -5.34 27.18 10.18
C GLY A 121 -6.10 26.60 11.38
N PHE A 122 -7.03 27.35 11.97
CA PHE A 122 -7.78 26.93 13.15
C PHE A 122 -9.28 27.16 12.98
N VAL A 123 -10.09 26.28 13.56
CA VAL A 123 -11.55 26.39 13.61
C VAL A 123 -12.04 26.31 15.04
N MET A 124 -13.17 26.97 15.32
CA MET A 124 -13.81 26.94 16.64
C MET A 124 -14.80 25.77 16.71
N VAL A 125 -14.55 24.82 17.59
CA VAL A 125 -15.45 23.67 17.84
C VAL A 125 -15.77 23.63 19.33
N LYS A 126 -17.06 23.78 19.69
CA LYS A 126 -17.53 23.79 21.09
C LYS A 126 -16.72 24.75 21.98
N ASN A 127 -16.55 26.00 21.53
CA ASN A 127 -15.75 27.05 22.19
C ASN A 127 -14.26 26.72 22.41
N LYS A 128 -13.70 25.72 21.70
CA LYS A 128 -12.28 25.42 21.70
C LYS A 128 -11.68 25.68 20.32
N LYS A 129 -10.52 26.36 20.29
CA LYS A 129 -9.72 26.54 19.09
C LYS A 129 -9.00 25.23 18.77
N VAL A 130 -9.35 24.60 17.64
CA VAL A 130 -8.74 23.34 17.19
C VAL A 130 -8.08 23.53 15.83
N PRO A 131 -6.96 22.85 15.54
CA PRO A 131 -6.35 22.89 14.21
C PRO A 131 -7.32 22.41 13.14
N ARG A 132 -7.39 23.13 12.03
CA ARG A 132 -8.18 22.76 10.87
C ARG A 132 -7.53 21.57 10.19
N ARG A 133 -8.28 20.47 10.04
CA ARG A 133 -7.79 19.28 9.34
C ARG A 133 -7.98 19.49 7.84
N THR A 134 -6.88 19.74 7.15
CA THR A 134 -6.85 19.96 5.70
C THR A 134 -5.62 19.27 5.11
N THR A 135 -5.71 18.93 3.84
CA THR A 135 -4.59 18.56 2.95
C THR A 135 -4.71 19.31 1.62
N LYS A 136 -5.67 20.23 1.52
CA LYS A 136 -6.07 20.89 0.27
C LYS A 136 -4.94 21.73 -0.28
N GLY A 137 -4.73 21.60 -1.60
CA GLY A 137 -3.81 22.43 -2.36
C GLY A 137 -2.34 22.13 -2.12
N TRP A 138 -2.02 20.94 -1.60
CA TRP A 138 -0.66 20.46 -1.40
C TRP A 138 -0.41 19.22 -2.25
N TYR A 139 0.77 19.18 -2.88
CA TYR A 139 1.25 18.07 -3.68
C TYR A 139 2.69 17.76 -3.29
N LEU A 140 3.04 16.49 -3.32
CA LEU A 140 4.40 16.00 -3.06
C LEU A 140 4.93 15.33 -4.32
N CYS A 141 6.20 15.54 -4.60
CA CYS A 141 6.92 14.88 -5.68
C CYS A 141 7.47 13.56 -5.13
N ALA A 142 6.96 12.45 -5.66
CA ALA A 142 7.37 11.11 -5.31
C ALA A 142 8.30 10.55 -6.38
N GLN A 143 9.47 10.09 -5.97
CA GLN A 143 10.30 9.23 -6.79
C GLN A 143 9.77 7.80 -6.70
N ILE A 144 9.63 7.15 -7.85
CA ILE A 144 9.11 5.78 -7.93
C ILE A 144 10.28 4.78 -7.92
N HIS A 145 10.09 3.62 -7.30
CA HIS A 145 11.05 2.53 -7.40
C HIS A 145 11.18 2.02 -8.84
N GLY A 146 12.40 2.03 -9.37
CA GLY A 146 12.74 1.37 -10.65
C GLY A 146 12.77 2.32 -11.83
N GLU A 147 12.36 3.57 -11.62
CA GLU A 147 12.35 4.62 -12.63
C GLU A 147 13.14 5.82 -12.11
N GLU A 148 13.81 6.55 -13.01
CA GLU A 148 14.38 7.87 -12.68
C GLU A 148 13.32 8.96 -12.69
N GLU A 149 12.09 8.62 -13.09
CA GLU A 149 10.95 9.52 -13.17
C GLU A 149 10.36 9.82 -11.78
N THR A 150 9.70 10.98 -11.71
CA THR A 150 9.03 11.48 -10.51
C THR A 150 7.58 11.84 -10.83
N GLU A 151 6.67 11.53 -9.92
CA GLU A 151 5.25 11.83 -10.06
C GLU A 151 4.78 12.80 -8.97
N TRP A 152 3.87 13.72 -9.31
CA TRP A 152 3.25 14.61 -8.33
C TRP A 152 1.96 14.01 -7.79
N ILE A 153 1.97 13.64 -6.51
CA ILE A 153 0.84 13.04 -5.80
C ILE A 153 0.22 14.08 -4.88
N ASP A 154 -1.11 14.12 -4.78
CA ASP A 154 -1.77 15.01 -3.82
C ASP A 154 -1.51 14.57 -2.37
N LEU A 155 -1.44 15.54 -1.45
CA LEU A 155 -1.10 15.27 -0.05
C LEU A 155 -2.13 14.37 0.65
N LYS A 156 -3.40 14.35 0.19
CA LYS A 156 -4.42 13.47 0.80
C LYS A 156 -4.05 12.01 0.52
N THR A 157 -3.81 11.68 -0.74
CA THR A 157 -3.41 10.35 -1.19
C THR A 157 -2.07 9.95 -0.59
N ALA A 158 -1.05 10.81 -0.68
CA ALA A 158 0.28 10.52 -0.15
C ALA A 158 0.27 10.26 1.37
N LYS A 159 -0.53 11.00 2.13
CA LYS A 159 -0.68 10.79 3.58
C LYS A 159 -1.38 9.48 3.91
N GLU A 160 -2.36 9.05 3.11
CA GLU A 160 -3.10 7.82 3.33
C GLU A 160 -2.22 6.60 3.02
N ALA A 161 -1.49 6.63 1.90
CA ALA A 161 -0.62 5.54 1.47
C ALA A 161 0.74 5.50 2.20
N TYR A 162 1.38 6.65 2.39
CA TYR A 162 2.76 6.78 2.91
C TYR A 162 2.87 7.71 4.13
N PRO A 163 2.04 7.56 5.18
CA PRO A 163 1.98 8.53 6.28
C PRO A 163 3.32 8.75 6.98
N ILE A 164 4.16 7.72 7.11
CA ILE A 164 5.46 7.83 7.79
C ILE A 164 6.46 8.59 6.93
N GLN A 165 6.62 8.21 5.66
CA GLN A 165 7.57 8.88 4.75
C GLN A 165 7.20 10.35 4.56
N VAL A 166 5.91 10.65 4.35
CA VAL A 166 5.44 12.04 4.24
C VAL A 166 5.71 12.82 5.52
N ALA A 167 5.54 12.20 6.69
CA ALA A 167 5.81 12.87 7.95
C ALA A 167 7.31 13.15 8.16
N GLU A 168 8.20 12.27 7.70
CA GLU A 168 9.66 12.48 7.72
C GLU A 168 10.07 13.60 6.76
N ASP A 169 9.55 13.57 5.53
CA ASP A 169 9.76 14.62 4.52
C ASP A 169 9.29 16.00 5.02
N ALA A 170 8.08 16.06 5.61
CA ALA A 170 7.54 17.30 6.16
C ALA A 170 8.42 17.88 7.30
N VAL A 171 9.09 17.03 8.08
CA VAL A 171 10.06 17.48 9.10
C VAL A 171 11.33 18.01 8.43
N ALA A 172 11.88 17.27 7.47
CA ALA A 172 13.08 17.67 6.75
C ALA A 172 12.92 19.02 6.04
N ASN A 173 11.75 19.24 5.42
CA ASN A 173 11.40 20.45 4.69
C ASN A 173 10.73 21.55 5.53
N LYS A 174 10.69 21.40 6.87
CA LYS A 174 10.11 22.40 7.81
C LYS A 174 8.63 22.74 7.55
N LEU A 175 7.87 21.80 7.01
CA LEU A 175 6.44 21.94 6.71
C LEU A 175 5.53 21.63 7.90
N VAL A 176 6.08 21.13 9.01
CA VAL A 176 5.30 20.66 10.17
C VAL A 176 4.36 21.72 10.75
N SER A 177 4.74 23.00 10.71
CA SER A 177 3.92 24.10 11.22
C SER A 177 2.74 24.44 10.33
N GLU A 178 2.75 24.03 9.05
CA GLU A 178 1.69 24.33 8.11
C GLU A 178 0.36 23.66 8.54
N PRO A 179 -0.80 24.30 8.30
CA PRO A 179 -2.10 23.73 8.64
C PRO A 179 -2.34 22.34 8.05
N ALA A 180 -1.71 22.02 6.92
CA ALA A 180 -1.88 20.73 6.26
C ALA A 180 -1.18 19.56 7.01
N PHE A 181 -0.13 19.83 7.78
CA PHE A 181 0.73 18.83 8.40
C PHE A 181 0.61 18.77 9.93
N SER A 182 0.44 19.92 10.57
CA SER A 182 0.52 20.11 12.03
C SER A 182 -0.39 19.20 12.87
N TRP A 183 -1.54 18.81 12.35
CA TRP A 183 -2.54 18.05 13.09
C TRP A 183 -2.30 16.53 13.11
N TRP A 184 -1.37 16.01 12.30
CA TRP A 184 -1.15 14.56 12.16
C TRP A 184 0.33 14.15 12.15
N VAL A 185 1.23 14.94 11.57
CA VAL A 185 2.67 14.59 11.46
C VAL A 185 3.29 14.27 12.83
N PRO A 186 3.12 15.08 13.89
CA PRO A 186 3.68 14.76 15.21
C PRO A 186 3.15 13.44 15.78
N TYR A 187 1.88 13.11 15.51
CA TYR A 187 1.25 11.89 16.00
C TYR A 187 1.72 10.65 15.24
N THR A 188 1.94 10.76 13.92
CA THR A 188 2.46 9.69 13.08
C THR A 188 3.88 9.31 13.49
N LEU A 189 4.75 10.30 13.69
CA LEU A 189 6.13 10.05 14.12
C LEU A 189 6.20 9.49 15.54
N LYS A 190 5.33 9.98 16.44
CA LYS A 190 5.23 9.42 17.81
C LYS A 190 4.76 7.97 17.81
N LYS A 191 3.93 7.54 16.86
CA LYS A 191 3.56 6.12 16.73
C LYS A 191 4.72 5.26 16.25
N ARG A 192 5.72 5.79 15.55
CA ARG A 192 6.92 5.06 15.13
C ARG A 192 7.95 4.90 16.25
N ASP A 193 7.88 5.71 17.31
CA ASP A 193 8.73 5.53 18.50
C ASP A 193 8.64 4.06 19.00
N PRO A 194 9.76 3.31 19.03
CA PRO A 194 9.79 1.91 19.43
C PRO A 194 9.13 1.66 20.81
N TYR A 195 9.19 2.66 21.68
CA TYR A 195 8.56 2.62 22.99
C TYR A 195 7.02 2.71 22.90
N THR A 196 6.50 3.55 22.01
CA THR A 196 5.07 3.73 21.78
C THR A 196 4.45 2.53 21.05
N LEU A 197 5.15 1.93 20.08
CA LEU A 197 4.73 0.67 19.43
C LEU A 197 4.63 -0.48 20.44
N LYS A 198 5.64 -0.66 21.29
CA LYS A 198 5.64 -1.68 22.36
C LYS A 198 4.50 -1.49 23.36
N LYS A 199 4.16 -0.24 23.70
CA LYS A 199 3.05 0.08 24.60
C LYS A 199 1.69 -0.23 23.96
N LEU A 200 1.50 0.11 22.68
CA LEU A 200 0.26 -0.16 21.96
C LEU A 200 0.03 -1.66 21.76
N ASP A 201 1.09 -2.42 21.41
CA ASP A 201 1.03 -3.89 21.32
C ASP A 201 0.65 -4.54 22.67
N ARG A 202 1.22 -4.07 23.78
CA ARG A 202 0.85 -4.52 25.14
C ARG A 202 -0.64 -4.27 25.45
N ILE A 203 -1.14 -3.07 25.12
CA ILE A 203 -2.55 -2.72 25.30
C ILE A 203 -3.45 -3.61 24.43
N LEU A 204 -3.10 -3.79 23.14
CA LEU A 204 -3.87 -4.61 22.22
C LEU A 204 -3.91 -6.09 22.65
N LYS A 205 -2.80 -6.64 23.12
CA LYS A 205 -2.73 -8.00 23.71
C LYS A 205 -3.55 -8.12 24.99
N ALA A 206 -3.61 -7.08 25.82
CA ALA A 206 -4.44 -7.06 27.02
C ALA A 206 -5.94 -6.99 26.68
N VAL A 207 -6.32 -6.17 25.69
CA VAL A 207 -7.70 -6.06 25.20
C VAL A 207 -8.16 -7.36 24.55
N LYS A 208 -7.34 -7.96 23.67
CA LYS A 208 -7.63 -9.28 23.07
C LYS A 208 -7.82 -10.35 24.13
N ARG A 209 -6.93 -10.44 25.13
CA ARG A 209 -7.07 -11.38 26.26
C ARG A 209 -8.38 -11.18 27.01
N ARG A 210 -8.72 -9.95 27.40
CA ARG A 210 -9.99 -9.64 28.08
C ARG A 210 -11.22 -10.00 27.24
N ALA A 211 -11.17 -9.77 25.93
CA ALA A 211 -12.26 -10.14 25.02
C ALA A 211 -12.42 -11.67 24.92
N LEU A 212 -11.32 -12.41 24.86
CA LEU A 212 -11.29 -13.88 24.90
C LEU A 212 -11.84 -14.41 26.22
N THR A 213 -11.39 -13.89 27.37
CA THR A 213 -11.87 -14.30 28.71
C THR A 213 -13.38 -14.06 28.87
N ARG A 214 -13.90 -12.92 28.40
CA ARG A 214 -15.35 -12.66 28.41
C ARG A 214 -16.14 -13.60 27.51
N LYS A 215 -15.58 -14.02 26.37
CA LYS A 215 -16.22 -14.97 25.46
C LYS A 215 -16.31 -16.35 26.11
N THR A 216 -15.24 -16.79 26.79
CA THR A 216 -15.21 -18.06 27.53
C THR A 216 -16.12 -18.06 28.77
N GLU A 217 -16.16 -16.97 29.53
CA GLU A 217 -17.07 -16.82 30.68
C GLU A 217 -18.53 -16.87 30.25
N LYS A 218 -18.90 -16.16 29.17
CA LYS A 218 -20.25 -16.24 28.61
C LYS A 218 -20.60 -17.67 28.18
N SER A 219 -19.72 -18.36 27.45
CA SER A 219 -19.98 -19.75 27.04
C SER A 219 -20.12 -20.71 28.23
N LEU A 220 -19.33 -20.53 29.30
CA LEU A 220 -19.43 -21.35 30.50
C LEU A 220 -20.72 -21.07 31.30
N CYS A 221 -21.18 -19.82 31.33
CA CYS A 221 -22.47 -19.45 31.93
C CYS A 221 -23.64 -20.14 31.20
N TYR A 222 -23.65 -20.07 29.86
CA TYR A 222 -24.68 -20.74 29.05
C TYR A 222 -24.69 -22.26 29.23
N ILE A 223 -23.52 -22.90 29.38
CA ILE A 223 -23.42 -24.34 29.64
C ILE A 223 -23.90 -24.69 31.06
N GLY A 224 -23.56 -23.87 32.06
CA GLY A 224 -24.01 -24.07 33.45
C GLY A 224 -25.53 -23.91 33.61
N GLU A 225 -26.12 -22.91 32.95
CA GLU A 225 -27.58 -22.71 32.92
C GLU A 225 -28.29 -23.88 32.23
N ALA A 226 -27.76 -24.37 31.10
CA ALA A 226 -28.30 -25.53 30.40
C ALA A 226 -28.19 -26.83 31.21
N TRP A 227 -27.09 -27.03 31.94
CA TRP A 227 -26.88 -28.20 32.81
C TRP A 227 -27.83 -28.21 34.02
N ASN A 228 -28.03 -27.04 34.66
CA ASN A 228 -28.98 -26.87 35.76
C ASN A 228 -30.44 -27.07 35.32
N ALA A 229 -30.80 -26.59 34.12
CA ALA A 229 -32.14 -26.78 33.57
C ALA A 229 -32.45 -28.25 33.26
N LEU A 230 -31.45 -29.03 32.82
CA LEU A 230 -31.61 -30.45 32.50
C LEU A 230 -31.80 -31.34 33.76
N HIS A 231 -31.24 -30.93 34.90
CA HIS A 231 -31.31 -31.67 36.17
C HIS A 231 -32.44 -31.19 37.10
N ALA A 232 -33.14 -30.11 36.76
CA ALA A 232 -34.31 -29.63 37.50
C ALA A 232 -35.64 -30.27 37.04
N GLN A 233 -35.60 -31.15 36.04
CA GLN A 233 -36.76 -31.87 35.49
C GLN A 233 -36.74 -33.39 35.77
N ALA A 234 -35.79 -33.86 36.58
CA ALA A 234 -35.73 -35.22 37.12
C ALA A 234 -36.09 -35.22 38.61
#